data_AF-A0A7S1YGU0-F1
#
_entry.id   AF-A0A7S1YGU0-F1
#
_cell.length_a   1.000
_cell.length_b   1.000
_cell.length_c   1.000
_cell.angle_alpha   90.00
_cell.angle_beta   90.00
_cell.angle_gamma   90.00
#
_symmetry.space_group_name_H-M   'P 1'
#
loop_
_entity.id
_entity.type
_entity.pdbx_description
1 polymer ?
#
loop_
_entity_poly.entity_id
_entity_poly.type
_entity_poly.pdbx_seq_one_letter_code
_entity_poly.pdbx_strand_id
1 'polypeptide(L)'
;LVYGSADGGRSVYDGRGTAFPTLMEEVGAKLNLTKHCAGLAPGDGSGTSGLTSSPNETLIVGPTDIEGHLGRDGRFYMVDLARLFPPEPPPSTARSTAPSSTTTTTASTTTSSSPSSSSSSSSWRSSASGVPTASASSSDVAPAASGMLRGAHLALLLRPELVRSNPTPLSSDALTRFGHGHRDTSEHNAAVREAHSRLIDLIVPQTGIWLSSADGPLSESSS
;
A
#
# COMPACT_ATOMS: atom_id res chain seq x y z
N LEU A 1 -24.93 4.16 -12.91
CA LEU A 1 -23.96 3.79 -11.88
C LEU A 1 -24.57 2.77 -10.93
N VAL A 2 -23.86 1.68 -10.70
CA VAL A 2 -24.22 0.58 -9.78
C VAL A 2 -23.05 0.16 -8.89
N TYR A 3 -21.81 0.57 -9.19
CA TYR A 3 -20.61 0.22 -8.43
C TYR A 3 -19.60 1.38 -8.43
N GLY A 4 -18.93 1.60 -7.29
CA GLY A 4 -17.99 2.70 -7.05
C GLY A 4 -18.66 4.07 -6.94
N SER A 5 -18.02 5.14 -7.40
CA SER A 5 -18.45 6.53 -7.14
C SER A 5 -18.17 7.47 -8.32
N ALA A 6 -19.15 8.34 -8.61
CA ALA A 6 -19.04 9.41 -9.61
C ALA A 6 -18.92 10.81 -8.98
N ASP A 7 -18.87 10.92 -7.65
CA ASP A 7 -18.91 12.19 -6.91
C ASP A 7 -17.75 12.35 -5.91
N GLY A 8 -16.64 11.67 -6.18
CA GLY A 8 -15.45 11.72 -5.34
C GLY A 8 -15.67 11.05 -3.98
N GLY A 9 -16.43 9.96 -3.94
CA GLY A 9 -16.62 9.12 -2.76
C GLY A 9 -17.67 9.64 -1.78
N ARG A 10 -18.45 10.67 -2.13
CA ARG A 10 -19.58 11.15 -1.30
C ARG A 10 -20.70 10.11 -1.28
N SER A 11 -20.95 9.49 -2.42
CA SER A 11 -21.84 8.36 -2.60
C SER A 11 -21.06 7.21 -3.22
N VAL A 12 -21.08 6.04 -2.57
CA VAL A 12 -20.41 4.82 -3.07
C VAL A 12 -21.44 3.70 -3.18
N TYR A 13 -21.49 3.09 -4.36
CA TYR A 13 -22.33 1.94 -4.66
C TYR A 13 -21.47 0.66 -4.65
N ASP A 14 -21.98 -0.44 -4.13
CA ASP A 14 -21.28 -1.73 -4.08
C ASP A 14 -21.89 -2.79 -4.98
N GLY A 15 -22.84 -2.43 -5.84
CA GLY A 15 -23.51 -3.36 -6.74
C GLY A 15 -24.59 -4.22 -6.08
N ARG A 16 -24.98 -3.96 -4.82
CA ARG A 16 -26.07 -4.69 -4.15
C ARG A 16 -27.30 -4.81 -5.05
N GLY A 17 -27.87 -6.01 -5.11
CA GLY A 17 -29.01 -6.33 -5.97
C GLY A 17 -28.66 -6.64 -7.42
N THR A 18 -27.38 -6.78 -7.76
CA THR A 18 -26.90 -7.17 -9.10
C THR A 18 -25.84 -8.27 -9.00
N ALA A 19 -25.38 -8.81 -10.14
CA ALA A 19 -24.24 -9.73 -10.18
C ALA A 19 -22.86 -9.02 -10.13
N PHE A 20 -22.85 -7.69 -10.15
CA PHE A 20 -21.63 -6.87 -10.18
C PHE A 20 -20.65 -7.13 -9.01
N PRO A 21 -21.10 -7.28 -7.74
CA PRO A 21 -20.18 -7.53 -6.62
C PRO A 21 -19.38 -8.83 -6.82
N THR A 22 -20.04 -9.90 -7.27
CA THR A 22 -19.40 -11.19 -7.56
C THR A 22 -18.37 -11.07 -8.68
N LEU A 23 -18.72 -10.37 -9.77
CA LEU A 23 -17.77 -10.11 -10.86
C LEU A 23 -16.56 -9.31 -10.37
N MET A 24 -16.75 -8.36 -9.46
CA MET A 24 -15.65 -7.58 -8.91
C MET A 24 -14.78 -8.37 -7.93
N GLU A 25 -15.33 -9.32 -7.19
CA GLU A 25 -14.54 -10.26 -6.41
C GLU A 25 -13.69 -11.17 -7.31
N GLU A 26 -14.22 -11.63 -8.45
CA GLU A 26 -13.42 -12.36 -9.44
C GLU A 26 -12.31 -11.51 -10.08
N VAL A 27 -12.59 -10.25 -10.38
CA VAL A 27 -11.58 -9.29 -10.88
C VAL A 27 -10.50 -9.09 -9.83
N GLY A 28 -10.89 -8.87 -8.56
CA GLY A 28 -9.97 -8.75 -7.44
C GLY A 28 -9.04 -9.95 -7.31
N ALA A 29 -9.61 -11.15 -7.35
CA ALA A 29 -8.83 -12.39 -7.31
C ALA A 29 -7.82 -12.49 -8.47
N LYS A 30 -8.20 -12.10 -9.70
CA LYS A 30 -7.31 -12.15 -10.88
C LYS A 30 -6.20 -11.10 -10.83
N LEU A 31 -6.48 -9.93 -10.27
CA LEU A 31 -5.55 -8.81 -10.19
C LEU A 31 -4.77 -8.74 -8.88
N ASN A 32 -5.08 -9.63 -7.93
CA ASN A 32 -4.57 -9.61 -6.56
C ASN A 32 -4.91 -8.31 -5.81
N LEU A 33 -6.16 -7.87 -5.95
CA LEU A 33 -6.72 -6.72 -5.23
C LEU A 33 -7.60 -7.19 -4.07
N THR A 34 -7.48 -6.54 -2.92
CA THR A 34 -8.32 -6.81 -1.74
C THR A 34 -9.56 -5.92 -1.71
N LYS A 35 -10.56 -6.36 -0.96
CA LYS A 35 -11.76 -5.57 -0.64
C LYS A 35 -11.43 -4.62 0.52
N HIS A 36 -11.93 -3.39 0.47
CA HIS A 36 -11.69 -2.35 1.49
C HIS A 36 -12.89 -1.44 1.67
N CYS A 37 -12.89 -0.68 2.77
CA CYS A 37 -13.85 0.38 3.01
C CYS A 37 -13.60 1.56 2.07
N ALA A 38 -14.63 1.95 1.30
CA ALA A 38 -14.57 3.00 0.30
C ALA A 38 -15.49 4.18 0.60
N GLY A 39 -15.09 5.35 0.11
CA GLY A 39 -15.82 6.61 0.26
C GLY A 39 -15.16 7.57 1.24
N LEU A 40 -15.89 8.60 1.64
CA LEU A 40 -15.47 9.50 2.70
C LEU A 40 -15.78 8.86 4.05
N ALA A 41 -14.76 8.76 4.91
CA ALA A 41 -14.94 8.21 6.25
C ALA A 41 -15.92 9.04 7.10
N PRO A 42 -16.66 8.40 8.02
CA PRO A 42 -17.55 9.12 8.93
C PRO A 42 -16.80 10.17 9.74
N GLY A 43 -17.21 11.44 9.65
CA GLY A 43 -16.67 12.51 10.49
C GLY A 43 -15.47 13.28 9.91
N ASP A 44 -15.14 13.12 8.63
CA ASP A 44 -14.08 13.88 7.94
C ASP A 44 -14.35 15.40 7.76
N GLY A 45 -15.42 15.92 8.37
CA GLY A 45 -15.77 17.34 8.33
C GLY A 45 -16.32 17.83 6.98
N SER A 46 -16.51 16.94 5.99
CA SER A 46 -17.04 17.31 4.67
C SER A 46 -18.56 17.63 4.67
N GLY A 47 -19.22 17.55 5.82
CA GLY A 47 -20.62 17.93 5.99
C GLY A 47 -21.64 16.96 5.37
N THR A 48 -21.20 15.87 4.73
CA THR A 48 -22.10 14.82 4.22
C THR A 48 -22.47 13.83 5.31
N SER A 49 -23.21 14.32 6.32
CA SER A 49 -24.16 13.48 7.02
C SER A 49 -25.36 13.32 6.09
N GLY A 50 -25.46 12.18 5.41
CA GLY A 50 -26.67 11.81 4.67
C GLY A 50 -26.48 11.73 3.16
N LEU A 51 -25.97 10.59 2.70
CA LEU A 51 -26.43 9.89 1.48
C LEU A 51 -25.71 8.54 1.27
N THR A 52 -24.76 8.16 2.14
CA THR A 52 -24.56 6.75 2.42
C THR A 52 -25.80 6.26 3.15
N SER A 53 -26.72 5.60 2.44
CA SER A 53 -27.94 5.02 3.02
C SER A 53 -27.65 3.81 3.93
N SER A 54 -26.45 3.71 4.50
CA SER A 54 -26.10 2.67 5.45
C SER A 54 -25.14 3.21 6.51
N PRO A 55 -25.42 2.96 7.81
CA PRO A 55 -24.45 3.18 8.88
C PRO A 55 -23.22 2.24 8.79
N ASN A 56 -23.19 1.35 7.80
CA ASN A 56 -22.07 0.47 7.49
C ASN A 56 -21.22 1.06 6.37
N GLU A 57 -19.91 1.04 6.57
CA GLU A 57 -18.91 1.31 5.53
C GLU A 57 -19.20 0.45 4.28
N THR A 58 -19.15 1.09 3.10
CA THR A 58 -19.34 0.39 1.82
C THR A 58 -18.06 -0.33 1.46
N LEU A 59 -18.13 -1.63 1.23
CA LEU A 59 -16.99 -2.48 0.89
C LEU A 59 -16.96 -2.75 -0.61
N ILE A 60 -15.90 -2.31 -1.29
CA ILE A 60 -15.68 -2.55 -2.72
C ILE A 60 -14.30 -3.17 -2.96
N VAL A 61 -14.09 -3.67 -4.17
CA VAL A 61 -12.82 -4.11 -4.75
C VAL A 61 -12.48 -3.14 -5.87
N GLY A 62 -11.25 -2.64 -5.90
CA GLY A 62 -10.85 -1.58 -6.84
C GLY A 62 -11.03 -0.17 -6.25
N PRO A 63 -10.57 0.88 -6.95
CA PRO A 63 -10.55 2.23 -6.39
C PRO A 63 -11.96 2.81 -6.25
N THR A 64 -12.14 3.71 -5.28
CA THR A 64 -13.45 4.31 -4.97
C THR A 64 -14.06 5.08 -6.14
N ASP A 65 -13.24 5.72 -6.95
CA ASP A 65 -13.63 6.46 -8.16
C ASP A 65 -13.78 5.57 -9.40
N ILE A 66 -13.77 4.24 -9.26
CA ILE A 66 -14.17 3.35 -10.34
C ILE A 66 -15.67 3.53 -10.60
N GLU A 67 -16.10 3.44 -11.86
CA GLU A 67 -17.51 3.59 -12.19
C GLU A 67 -18.04 2.36 -12.92
N GLY A 68 -18.79 1.53 -12.19
CA GLY A 68 -19.53 0.40 -12.75
C GLY A 68 -20.95 0.79 -13.12
N HIS A 69 -21.37 0.49 -14.35
CA HIS A 69 -22.69 0.83 -14.88
C HIS A 69 -23.43 -0.40 -15.41
N LEU A 70 -24.74 -0.49 -15.17
CA LEU A 70 -25.64 -1.40 -15.88
C LEU A 70 -26.26 -0.64 -17.06
N GLY A 71 -25.89 -1.05 -18.27
CA GLY A 71 -26.41 -0.47 -19.51
C GLY A 71 -27.88 -0.81 -19.74
N ARG A 72 -28.53 -0.03 -20.61
CA ARG A 72 -29.92 -0.29 -21.05
C ARG A 72 -30.06 -1.58 -21.86
N ASP A 73 -28.95 -2.11 -22.35
CA ASP A 73 -28.84 -3.38 -23.05
C ASP A 73 -28.64 -4.58 -22.09
N GLY A 74 -28.66 -4.33 -20.78
CA GLY A 74 -28.49 -5.36 -19.75
C GLY A 74 -27.05 -5.79 -19.53
N ARG A 75 -26.06 -5.10 -20.11
CA ARG A 75 -24.64 -5.40 -19.92
C ARG A 75 -24.00 -4.54 -18.84
N PHE A 76 -22.98 -5.07 -18.19
CA PHE A 76 -22.16 -4.30 -17.27
C PHE A 76 -20.99 -3.65 -18.00
N TYR A 77 -20.75 -2.39 -17.64
CA TYR A 77 -19.65 -1.57 -18.14
C TYR A 77 -18.84 -1.06 -16.98
N MET A 78 -17.53 -0.99 -17.15
CA MET A 78 -16.63 -0.40 -16.19
C MET A 78 -15.84 0.71 -16.86
N VAL A 79 -15.81 1.89 -16.25
CA VAL A 79 -15.00 3.04 -16.69
C VAL A 79 -14.12 3.54 -15.54
N ASP A 80 -13.26 4.53 -15.83
CA ASP A 80 -12.33 5.14 -14.87
C ASP A 80 -11.31 4.18 -14.23
N LEU A 81 -10.71 3.34 -15.07
CA LEU A 81 -9.72 2.32 -14.68
C LEU A 81 -8.33 2.89 -14.35
N ALA A 82 -8.15 4.21 -14.36
CA ALA A 82 -6.85 4.85 -14.26
C ALA A 82 -6.11 4.51 -12.95
N ARG A 83 -6.85 4.26 -11.85
CA ARG A 83 -6.30 3.92 -10.52
C ARG A 83 -6.52 2.47 -10.10
N LEU A 84 -6.64 1.54 -11.06
CA LEU A 84 -6.98 0.15 -10.75
C LEU A 84 -5.98 -0.50 -9.77
N PHE A 85 -4.70 -0.16 -9.87
CA PHE A 85 -3.65 -0.66 -8.97
C PHE A 85 -3.35 0.31 -7.82
N PRO A 86 -2.86 -0.18 -6.66
CA PRO A 86 -2.52 0.66 -5.52
C PRO A 86 -1.45 1.72 -5.86
N PRO A 87 -1.44 2.89 -5.21
CA PRO A 87 -0.42 3.89 -5.42
C PRO A 87 0.95 3.46 -4.87
N GLU A 88 2.01 4.00 -5.48
CA GLU A 88 3.34 3.97 -4.88
C GLU A 88 3.34 4.80 -3.58
N PRO A 89 4.03 4.33 -2.52
CA PRO A 89 4.25 5.15 -1.34
C PRO A 89 4.95 6.47 -1.68
N PRO A 90 4.63 7.56 -0.96
CA PRO A 90 5.39 8.80 -1.12
C PRO A 90 6.87 8.51 -0.83
N PRO A 91 7.81 9.12 -1.57
CA PRO A 91 9.22 8.92 -1.33
C PRO A 91 9.54 9.30 0.11
N SER A 92 10.21 8.39 0.83
CA SER A 92 10.68 8.70 2.17
C SER A 92 11.68 9.85 2.06
N THR A 93 11.45 10.94 2.79
CA THR A 93 12.46 11.98 3.00
C THR A 93 13.54 11.42 3.93
N ALA A 94 14.22 10.35 3.53
CA ALA A 94 15.46 9.95 4.15
C ALA A 94 16.50 11.00 3.76
N ARG A 95 16.64 12.01 4.62
CA ARG A 95 17.73 12.98 4.55
C ARG A 95 19.02 12.18 4.55
N SER A 96 19.68 12.12 3.40
CA SER A 96 21.06 11.66 3.27
C SER A 96 21.93 12.61 4.08
N THR A 97 22.06 12.36 5.38
CA THR A 97 23.24 12.80 6.12
C THR A 97 24.34 11.86 5.68
N ALA A 98 25.03 12.24 4.60
CA ALA A 98 26.32 11.67 4.29
C ALA A 98 27.16 11.66 5.57
N PRO A 99 27.79 10.54 5.96
CA PRO A 99 28.71 10.55 7.08
C PRO A 99 29.87 11.47 6.70
N SER A 100 29.96 12.62 7.36
CA SER A 100 31.15 13.46 7.36
C SER A 100 32.30 12.60 7.86
N SER A 101 33.17 12.20 6.93
CA SER A 101 34.42 11.51 7.18
C SER A 101 35.29 12.38 8.10
N THR A 102 35.22 12.14 9.40
CA THR A 102 36.20 12.64 10.35
C THR A 102 37.28 11.58 10.46
N THR A 103 38.39 11.84 9.79
CA THR A 103 39.64 11.09 9.90
C THR A 103 40.14 11.20 11.35
N THR A 104 40.02 10.12 12.13
CA THR A 104 40.80 9.95 13.36
C THR A 104 41.62 8.68 13.25
N THR A 105 42.89 8.87 12.94
CA THR A 105 43.97 7.89 13.04
C THR A 105 44.24 7.59 14.51
N THR A 106 44.02 6.35 14.96
CA THR A 106 44.82 5.76 16.06
C THR A 106 44.78 4.24 16.02
N ALA A 107 45.92 3.65 16.35
CA ALA A 107 46.34 2.30 16.00
C ALA A 107 45.72 1.16 16.84
N SER A 108 45.75 -0.01 16.19
CA SER A 108 45.62 -1.40 16.63
C SER A 108 45.96 -1.78 18.07
N THR A 109 45.21 -2.74 18.63
CA THR A 109 45.76 -3.96 19.28
C THR A 109 44.72 -5.09 19.30
N THR A 110 45.18 -6.28 18.91
CA THR A 110 44.58 -7.62 18.89
C THR A 110 44.03 -8.14 20.23
N THR A 111 42.95 -8.94 20.22
CA THR A 111 42.96 -10.33 20.75
C THR A 111 41.65 -11.07 20.43
N SER A 112 41.81 -12.34 20.03
CA SER A 112 40.85 -13.38 19.69
C SER A 112 40.08 -13.96 20.88
N SER A 113 38.81 -14.35 20.69
CA SER A 113 38.30 -15.73 20.95
C SER A 113 36.77 -15.85 20.77
N SER A 114 36.35 -16.93 20.10
CA SER A 114 35.03 -17.60 20.15
C SER A 114 35.29 -19.04 20.68
N PRO A 115 34.33 -20.00 20.82
CA PRO A 115 32.90 -20.00 20.46
C PRO A 115 31.96 -20.75 21.47
N SER A 116 30.69 -20.95 21.07
CA SER A 116 29.76 -22.11 21.29
C SER A 116 28.33 -21.69 21.74
N SER A 117 27.30 -21.92 20.89
CA SER A 117 26.23 -22.96 20.94
C SER A 117 25.31 -22.87 22.18
N SER A 118 23.97 -22.95 22.17
CA SER A 118 23.03 -23.70 21.33
C SER A 118 21.55 -23.32 21.64
N SER A 119 20.66 -23.71 20.72
CA SER A 119 19.30 -24.27 20.91
C SER A 119 18.11 -23.46 21.48
N SER A 120 17.12 -23.35 20.60
CA SER A 120 15.66 -23.21 20.70
C SER A 120 14.94 -23.62 22.01
N SER A 121 13.91 -22.85 22.40
CA SER A 121 12.49 -23.31 22.42
C SER A 121 11.53 -22.22 22.96
N SER A 122 10.33 -22.26 22.40
CA SER A 122 9.15 -21.42 22.61
C SER A 122 8.48 -21.58 23.98
N SER A 123 7.88 -20.49 24.51
CA SER A 123 6.63 -20.59 25.28
C SER A 123 5.94 -19.23 25.43
N TRP A 124 4.65 -19.20 25.07
CA TRP A 124 3.72 -18.10 25.30
C TRP A 124 3.23 -18.11 26.74
N ARG A 125 3.25 -16.96 27.43
CA ARG A 125 2.31 -16.65 28.52
C ARG A 125 2.01 -15.16 28.59
N SER A 126 0.72 -14.84 28.48
CA SER A 126 0.11 -13.56 28.83
C SER A 126 -0.03 -13.42 30.34
N SER A 127 0.11 -12.20 30.88
CA SER A 127 -0.94 -11.53 31.68
C SER A 127 -0.48 -10.16 32.23
N ALA A 128 -1.31 -9.17 31.89
CA ALA A 128 -1.61 -7.86 32.49
C ALA A 128 -0.89 -7.39 33.78
N SER A 129 -0.51 -6.10 33.80
CA SER A 129 -1.20 -5.00 34.52
C SER A 129 -0.25 -3.83 34.77
N GLY A 130 -0.67 -2.58 34.48
CA GLY A 130 0.01 -1.39 35.01
C GLY A 130 -0.03 -0.14 34.11
N VAL A 131 -1.08 0.66 34.27
CA VAL A 131 -1.18 2.10 33.88
C VAL A 131 -0.76 2.88 35.15
N PRO A 132 -0.03 4.04 35.14
CA PRO A 132 -0.59 5.27 34.58
C PRO A 132 0.35 6.38 34.02
N THR A 133 -0.28 7.18 33.14
CA THR A 133 -0.22 8.64 32.92
C THR A 133 1.13 9.38 32.84
N ALA A 134 1.36 10.03 31.69
CA ALA A 134 1.77 11.43 31.66
C ALA A 134 1.35 12.08 30.33
N SER A 135 0.56 13.14 30.46
CA SER A 135 0.19 14.11 29.43
C SER A 135 1.41 14.92 28.99
N ALA A 136 1.67 14.97 27.69
CA ALA A 136 2.45 16.04 27.09
C ALA A 136 1.78 16.46 25.78
N SER A 137 1.14 17.62 25.84
CA SER A 137 0.79 18.44 24.70
C SER A 137 2.07 18.97 24.04
N SER A 138 2.46 18.41 22.90
CA SER A 138 3.33 19.09 21.94
C SER A 138 2.57 19.28 20.64
N SER A 139 2.22 20.52 20.38
CA SER A 139 1.82 21.00 19.07
C SER A 139 3.04 20.93 18.15
N ASP A 140 3.35 19.74 17.65
CA ASP A 140 4.36 19.56 16.62
C ASP A 140 3.73 19.91 15.27
N VAL A 141 3.89 21.18 14.91
CA VAL A 141 3.71 21.65 13.54
C VAL A 141 4.70 20.87 12.67
N ALA A 142 4.19 19.89 11.93
CA ALA A 142 4.97 19.11 10.99
C ALA A 142 5.73 20.06 10.04
N PRO A 143 7.05 19.91 9.87
CA PRO A 143 7.80 20.75 8.97
C PRO A 143 7.31 20.51 7.54
N ALA A 144 7.15 21.61 6.80
CA ALA A 144 6.62 21.65 5.44
C ALA A 144 7.28 20.57 4.56
N ALA A 145 6.46 19.62 4.11
CA ALA A 145 6.87 18.55 3.21
C ALA A 145 7.45 19.15 1.93
N SER A 146 8.71 18.80 1.67
CA SER A 146 9.42 19.06 0.43
C SER A 146 8.57 18.65 -0.78
N GLY A 147 8.13 19.63 -1.57
CA GLY A 147 7.77 19.54 -3.00
C GLY A 147 7.06 18.30 -3.55
N MET A 148 6.28 17.55 -2.76
CA MET A 148 5.52 16.43 -3.29
C MET A 148 4.40 16.97 -4.17
N LEU A 149 4.40 16.59 -5.46
CA LEU A 149 3.36 16.98 -6.39
C LEU A 149 2.00 16.54 -5.80
N ARG A 150 1.16 17.51 -5.44
CA ARG A 150 -0.20 17.22 -4.94
C ARG A 150 -0.90 16.33 -5.97
N GLY A 151 -1.44 15.21 -5.51
CA GLY A 151 -2.13 14.26 -6.39
C GLY A 151 -1.24 13.21 -7.08
N ALA A 152 0.07 13.15 -6.80
CA ALA A 152 0.94 12.12 -7.40
C ALA A 152 0.46 10.67 -7.14
N HIS A 153 -0.15 10.43 -5.98
CA HIS A 153 -0.77 9.13 -5.63
C HIS A 153 -1.97 8.75 -6.53
N LEU A 154 -2.45 9.64 -7.40
CA LEU A 154 -3.48 9.33 -8.39
C LEU A 154 -2.87 8.85 -9.72
N ALA A 155 -1.55 8.95 -9.91
CA ALA A 155 -0.87 8.65 -11.17
C ALA A 155 0.36 7.74 -11.02
N LEU A 156 1.02 7.75 -9.87
CA LEU A 156 2.13 6.85 -9.54
C LEU A 156 1.57 5.62 -8.85
N LEU A 157 1.41 4.53 -9.60
CA LEU A 157 0.83 3.27 -9.14
C LEU A 157 1.86 2.15 -9.19
N LEU A 158 1.75 1.22 -8.25
CA LEU A 158 2.52 -0.01 -8.28
C LEU A 158 2.29 -0.75 -9.60
N ARG A 159 3.38 -1.31 -10.14
CA ARG A 159 3.33 -2.07 -11.39
C ARG A 159 2.41 -3.28 -11.26
N PRO A 160 1.58 -3.59 -12.29
CA PRO A 160 0.66 -4.73 -12.26
C PRO A 160 1.35 -6.06 -11.91
N GLU A 161 2.58 -6.27 -12.37
CA GLU A 161 3.37 -7.47 -12.13
C GLU A 161 3.73 -7.63 -10.64
N LEU A 162 4.10 -6.52 -9.99
CA LEU A 162 4.40 -6.53 -8.56
C LEU A 162 3.14 -6.83 -7.74
N VAL A 163 2.02 -6.21 -8.10
CA VAL A 163 0.74 -6.41 -7.41
C VAL A 163 0.28 -7.85 -7.58
N ARG A 164 0.25 -8.37 -8.82
CA ARG A 164 -0.18 -9.75 -9.11
C ARG A 164 0.69 -10.82 -8.47
N SER A 165 1.98 -10.55 -8.28
CA SER A 165 2.91 -11.48 -7.61
C SER A 165 3.05 -11.22 -6.10
N ASN A 166 2.34 -10.24 -5.54
CA ASN A 166 2.43 -9.96 -4.11
C ASN A 166 1.83 -11.12 -3.29
N PRO A 167 2.46 -11.55 -2.19
CA PRO A 167 1.96 -12.67 -1.39
C PRO A 167 0.53 -12.46 -0.87
N THR A 168 0.16 -11.20 -0.61
CA THR A 168 -1.17 -10.81 -0.13
C THR A 168 -1.84 -9.83 -1.11
N PRO A 169 -3.17 -9.90 -1.29
CA PRO A 169 -3.87 -8.92 -2.11
C PRO A 169 -3.77 -7.50 -1.54
N LEU A 170 -3.71 -6.48 -2.42
CA LEU A 170 -3.50 -5.08 -2.03
C LEU A 170 -4.75 -4.22 -2.30
N SER A 171 -4.98 -3.18 -1.51
CA SER A 171 -6.10 -2.24 -1.72
C SER A 171 -5.70 -1.13 -2.70
N SER A 172 -6.55 -0.87 -3.70
CA SER A 172 -6.35 0.21 -4.67
C SER A 172 -6.44 1.62 -4.05
N ASP A 173 -7.09 1.78 -2.89
CA ASP A 173 -7.21 3.08 -2.21
C ASP A 173 -6.28 3.23 -1.00
N ALA A 174 -5.38 2.26 -0.75
CA ALA A 174 -4.31 2.43 0.21
C ALA A 174 -3.53 3.72 -0.07
N LEU A 175 -3.16 4.46 0.97
CA LEU A 175 -2.43 5.74 0.91
C LEU A 175 -3.15 6.89 0.21
N THR A 176 -4.42 6.71 -0.18
CA THR A 176 -5.27 7.76 -0.76
C THR A 176 -6.18 8.39 0.29
N ARG A 177 -6.89 9.45 -0.09
CA ARG A 177 -7.96 10.01 0.75
C ARG A 177 -9.17 9.10 0.87
N PHE A 178 -9.41 8.24 -0.12
CA PHE A 178 -10.56 7.33 -0.16
C PHE A 178 -10.44 6.17 0.83
N GLY A 179 -9.20 5.78 1.16
CA GLY A 179 -8.93 4.77 2.18
C GLY A 179 -8.66 5.37 3.56
N HIS A 180 -8.79 6.68 3.76
CA HIS A 180 -8.41 7.36 5.00
C HIS A 180 -9.53 7.36 6.04
N GLY A 181 -9.19 7.10 7.30
CA GLY A 181 -10.14 7.22 8.43
C GLY A 181 -11.04 6.00 8.62
N HIS A 182 -10.87 4.96 7.80
CA HIS A 182 -11.54 3.68 7.94
C HIS A 182 -10.78 2.75 8.88
N ARG A 183 -11.46 1.70 9.38
CA ARG A 183 -10.85 0.74 10.32
C ARG A 183 -9.68 -0.05 9.74
N ASP A 184 -9.66 -0.23 8.41
CA ASP A 184 -8.70 -1.02 7.66
C ASP A 184 -7.56 -0.17 7.05
N THR A 185 -7.62 1.16 7.21
CA THR A 185 -6.63 2.11 6.65
C THR A 185 -5.19 1.71 7.00
N SER A 186 -4.92 1.40 8.27
CA SER A 186 -3.55 1.13 8.73
C SER A 186 -2.98 -0.14 8.11
N GLU A 187 -3.80 -1.19 8.02
CA GLU A 187 -3.39 -2.49 7.47
C GLU A 187 -3.10 -2.37 5.97
N HIS A 188 -4.01 -1.76 5.20
CA HIS A 188 -3.84 -1.57 3.76
C HIS A 188 -2.63 -0.69 3.43
N ASN A 189 -2.41 0.37 4.20
CA ASN A 189 -1.25 1.24 4.04
C ASN A 189 0.06 0.54 4.36
N ALA A 190 0.08 -0.36 5.35
CA ALA A 190 1.26 -1.15 5.68
C ALA A 190 1.57 -2.15 4.56
N ALA A 191 0.57 -2.87 4.07
CA ALA A 191 0.74 -3.87 3.00
C ALA A 191 1.30 -3.27 1.70
N VAL A 192 0.83 -2.07 1.30
CA VAL A 192 1.37 -1.39 0.10
C VAL A 192 2.80 -0.91 0.31
N ARG A 193 3.14 -0.40 1.50
CA ARG A 193 4.54 -0.03 1.82
C ARG A 193 5.45 -1.24 1.81
N GLU A 194 5.01 -2.36 2.38
CA GLU A 194 5.77 -3.62 2.38
C GLU A 194 5.99 -4.13 0.96
N ALA A 195 4.96 -4.14 0.11
CA ALA A 195 5.08 -4.53 -1.29
C ALA A 195 6.09 -3.65 -2.05
N HIS A 196 6.07 -2.34 -1.80
CA HIS A 196 7.03 -1.40 -2.37
C HIS A 196 8.46 -1.61 -1.83
N SER A 197 8.64 -1.81 -0.52
CA SER A 197 9.94 -2.17 0.06
C SER A 197 10.47 -3.47 -0.55
N ARG A 198 9.63 -4.49 -0.75
CA ARG A 198 10.02 -5.72 -1.44
C ARG A 198 10.48 -5.47 -2.88
N LEU A 199 9.87 -4.53 -3.60
CA LEU A 199 10.35 -4.13 -4.92
C LEU A 199 11.77 -3.57 -4.84
N ILE A 200 11.99 -2.58 -3.96
CA ILE A 200 13.24 -1.82 -3.88
C ILE A 200 14.37 -2.61 -3.23
N ASP A 201 14.10 -3.31 -2.14
CA ASP A 201 15.12 -3.93 -1.28
C ASP A 201 15.43 -5.38 -1.70
N LEU A 202 14.54 -6.03 -2.45
CA LEU A 202 14.69 -7.42 -2.84
C LEU A 202 14.66 -7.62 -4.36
N ILE A 203 13.55 -7.28 -5.03
CA ILE A 203 13.36 -7.62 -6.45
C ILE A 203 14.36 -6.87 -7.34
N VAL A 204 14.52 -5.56 -7.15
CA VAL A 204 15.43 -4.75 -7.97
C VAL A 204 16.89 -5.21 -7.80
N PRO A 205 17.43 -5.39 -6.58
CA PRO A 205 18.79 -5.92 -6.39
C PRO A 205 18.98 -7.31 -7.00
N GLN A 206 18.03 -8.23 -6.79
CA GLN A 206 18.10 -9.58 -7.37
C GLN A 206 18.11 -9.54 -8.89
N THR A 207 17.28 -8.67 -9.49
CA THR A 207 17.26 -8.46 -10.94
C THR A 207 18.59 -7.89 -11.43
N GLY A 208 19.19 -6.94 -10.70
CA GLY A 208 20.49 -6.39 -11.02
C GLY A 208 21.62 -7.43 -10.98
N ILE A 209 21.62 -8.32 -9.97
CA ILE A 209 22.56 -9.44 -9.89
C ILE A 209 22.36 -10.39 -11.07
N TRP A 210 21.11 -10.74 -11.38
CA TRP A 210 20.79 -11.60 -12.51
C TRP A 210 21.26 -11.00 -13.84
N LEU A 211 20.99 -9.72 -14.09
CA LEU A 211 21.47 -9.00 -15.28
C LEU A 211 22.99 -8.96 -15.37
N SER A 212 23.70 -8.87 -14.24
CA SER A 212 25.17 -8.84 -14.20
C SER A 212 25.79 -10.23 -14.33
N SER A 213 25.04 -11.29 -14.03
CA SER A 213 25.47 -12.69 -14.10
C SER A 213 25.09 -13.36 -15.42
N ALA A 214 24.16 -12.76 -16.16
CA ALA A 214 23.88 -13.17 -17.52
C ALA A 214 25.04 -12.72 -18.42
N ASP A 215 26.01 -13.62 -18.65
CA ASP A 215 26.83 -13.54 -19.84
C ASP A 215 25.85 -13.43 -21.03
N GLY A 216 25.85 -12.28 -21.71
CA GLY A 216 24.85 -11.97 -22.73
C GLY A 216 24.81 -13.01 -23.84
N PRO A 217 23.68 -13.15 -24.56
CA PRO A 217 23.64 -13.99 -25.76
C PRO A 217 24.40 -13.30 -26.90
N LEU A 218 25.73 -13.39 -26.89
CA LEU A 218 26.63 -13.10 -28.01
C LEU A 218 27.86 -14.03 -28.01
N SER A 219 27.64 -15.33 -27.83
CA SER A 219 28.51 -16.31 -28.48
C SER A 219 27.78 -16.87 -29.70
N GLU A 220 27.63 -16.02 -30.72
CA GLU A 220 27.44 -16.57 -32.06
C GLU A 220 28.66 -17.43 -32.40
N SER A 221 28.34 -18.66 -32.80
CA SER A 221 29.20 -19.66 -33.39
C SER A 221 30.34 -19.07 -34.22
N SER A 222 31.57 -19.30 -33.79
CA SER A 222 32.70 -19.37 -34.70
C SER A 222 33.11 -20.84 -34.83
N SER A 223 32.96 -21.35 -36.06
CA SER A 223 33.44 -22.61 -36.66
C SER A 223 32.36 -23.65 -36.96
#